data_AF-A0A7C1Y8Y1-F1
#
_entry.id   AF-A0A7C1Y8Y1-F1
#
_cell.length_a   1.000
_cell.length_b   1.000
_cell.length_c   1.000
_cell.angle_alpha   90.00
_cell.angle_beta   90.00
_cell.angle_gamma   90.00
#
_symmetry.space_group_name_H-M   'P 1'
#
loop_
_entity.id
_entity.type
_entity.pdbx_description
1 polymer ?
#
loop_
_entity_poly.entity_id
_entity_poly.type
_entity_poly.pdbx_seq_one_letter_code
_entity_poly.pdbx_strand_id
1 'polypeptide(L)'
;MTAETCEQCRFDGSRWTDQDALRSLGVVTPRLQTAVEHLDDATLRSRPEPEVWSPLEYMWHIGEAFRLIGNYVGCIAEGITSPTGMARPSVASPDDPRFTASTSEVLAEVGQDARNLADLARSIDDWSRWVELRGQARDVGWWIRHANHEIEHHLDDIGRVVVALGRGSARRSGRVDNLHVSGGGVPKTPVEGFRIDWDGPVGDVQATRAHHGRPWQAVTLWSSELIDRLREEGHEIAPGRAGENITVSGLDWSDLRPGSRIRVGEALLRVTAHAEPCSKIAPWFIDGDSRRVDHFRHPGWSRLYAGVVSPGEVRSGDAVEVEPEV
;
A
#
# COMPACT_ATOMS: atom_id res chain seq x y z
N MET A 1 11.61 15.89 -16.23
CA MET A 1 11.91 14.49 -16.60
C MET A 1 10.60 13.75 -16.81
N THR A 2 10.56 12.76 -17.70
CA THR A 2 9.36 11.94 -17.91
C THR A 2 9.11 11.07 -16.68
N ALA A 3 7.88 11.09 -16.16
CA ALA A 3 7.50 10.21 -15.06
C ALA A 3 7.50 8.75 -15.51
N GLU A 4 7.89 7.84 -14.62
CA GLU A 4 7.78 6.40 -14.85
C GLU A 4 6.31 5.96 -14.78
N THR A 5 5.91 5.08 -15.70
CA THR A 5 4.60 4.44 -15.70
C THR A 5 4.77 2.93 -15.89
N CYS A 6 3.95 2.13 -15.21
CA CYS A 6 3.97 0.67 -15.32
C CYS A 6 2.57 0.12 -15.57
N GLU A 7 2.39 -0.65 -16.65
CA GLU A 7 1.07 -1.23 -16.98
C GLU A 7 0.66 -2.37 -16.03
N GLN A 8 1.64 -3.10 -15.48
CA GLN A 8 1.40 -4.29 -14.66
C GLN A 8 0.87 -3.93 -13.26
N CYS A 9 1.55 -3.04 -12.55
CA CYS A 9 1.14 -2.61 -11.21
C CYS A 9 0.36 -1.27 -11.22
N ARG A 10 0.15 -0.69 -12.41
CA ARG A 10 -0.51 0.61 -12.63
C ARG A 10 0.18 1.80 -11.96
N PHE A 11 1.47 1.67 -11.64
CA PHE A 11 2.25 2.78 -11.10
C PHE A 11 2.30 3.93 -12.09
N ASP A 12 2.08 5.15 -11.60
CA ASP A 12 2.23 6.41 -12.34
C ASP A 12 2.96 7.40 -11.45
N GLY A 13 4.26 7.59 -11.71
CA GLY A 13 5.13 8.45 -10.92
C GLY A 13 4.70 9.92 -10.93
N SER A 14 3.88 10.37 -11.88
CA SER A 14 3.40 11.75 -11.91
C SER A 14 2.43 12.08 -10.77
N ARG A 15 1.81 11.04 -10.17
CA ARG A 15 0.90 11.16 -9.01
C ARG A 15 1.60 11.20 -7.67
N TRP A 16 2.92 11.02 -7.67
CA TRP A 16 3.74 10.98 -6.47
C TRP A 16 4.54 12.27 -6.33
N THR A 17 4.21 13.05 -5.30
CA THR A 17 5.12 14.11 -4.87
C THR A 17 6.41 13.50 -4.31
N ASP A 18 7.52 14.22 -4.38
CA ASP A 18 8.79 13.78 -3.77
C ASP A 18 8.61 13.44 -2.28
N GLN A 19 7.79 14.24 -1.59
CA GLN A 19 7.50 14.04 -0.18
C GLN A 19 6.67 12.78 0.08
N ASP A 20 5.68 12.48 -0.76
CA ASP A 20 4.85 11.27 -0.65
C ASP A 20 5.67 10.01 -0.94
N ALA A 21 6.55 10.07 -1.94
CA ALA A 21 7.47 8.99 -2.29
C ALA A 21 8.45 8.72 -1.14
N LEU A 22 9.07 9.78 -0.58
CA LEU A 22 10.00 9.65 0.54
C LEU A 22 9.32 9.13 1.82
N ARG A 23 8.10 9.59 2.13
CA ARG A 23 7.34 9.12 3.30
C ARG A 23 6.91 7.66 3.17
N SER A 24 6.61 7.21 1.96
CA SER A 24 6.18 5.82 1.71
C SER A 24 7.28 4.81 1.97
N LEU A 25 8.56 5.17 1.79
CA LEU A 25 9.69 4.32 2.22
C LEU A 25 9.63 4.00 3.72
N GLY A 26 9.16 4.95 4.54
CA GLY A 26 9.06 4.78 5.99
C GLY A 26 8.00 3.79 6.46
N VAL A 27 7.10 3.35 5.57
CA VAL A 27 6.01 2.41 5.89
C VAL A 27 6.10 1.10 5.10
N VAL A 28 7.22 0.82 4.43
CA VAL A 28 7.39 -0.41 3.66
C VAL A 28 7.32 -1.66 4.54
N THR A 29 8.00 -1.67 5.70
CA THR A 29 8.06 -2.82 6.60
C THR A 29 6.67 -3.22 7.13
N PRO A 30 5.85 -2.33 7.73
CA PRO A 30 4.51 -2.71 8.17
C PRO A 30 3.60 -3.14 7.01
N ARG A 31 3.76 -2.58 5.81
CA ARG A 31 3.01 -3.02 4.63
C ARG A 31 3.38 -4.44 4.20
N LEU A 32 4.68 -4.77 4.16
CA LEU A 32 5.13 -6.14 3.87
C LEU A 32 4.70 -7.11 4.96
N GLN A 33 4.82 -6.74 6.23
CA GLN A 33 4.39 -7.56 7.36
C GLN A 33 2.91 -7.92 7.25
N THR A 34 2.03 -6.93 7.08
CA THR A 34 0.58 -7.18 6.97
C THR A 34 0.18 -7.93 5.70
N ALA A 35 0.96 -7.83 4.62
CA ALA A 35 0.74 -8.62 3.41
C ALA A 35 0.99 -10.12 3.59
N VAL A 36 1.77 -10.53 4.61
CA VAL A 36 2.19 -11.94 4.76
C VAL A 36 1.96 -12.56 6.13
N GLU A 37 1.53 -11.80 7.13
CA GLU A 37 1.37 -12.27 8.52
C GLU A 37 0.36 -13.43 8.70
N HIS A 38 -0.51 -13.64 7.70
CA HIS A 38 -1.50 -14.72 7.68
C HIS A 38 -0.96 -16.03 7.07
N LEU A 39 0.28 -16.02 6.58
CA LEU A 39 0.93 -17.15 5.92
C LEU A 39 1.83 -17.90 6.90
N ASP A 40 1.84 -19.23 6.80
CA ASP A 40 2.85 -20.05 7.48
C ASP A 40 4.21 -19.96 6.76
N ASP A 41 5.29 -20.36 7.46
CA ASP A 41 6.66 -20.32 6.92
C ASP A 41 6.81 -21.18 5.66
N ALA A 42 6.09 -22.30 5.58
CA ALA A 42 6.08 -23.16 4.39
C ALA A 42 5.54 -22.42 3.16
N THR A 43 4.42 -21.71 3.30
CA THR A 43 3.82 -20.92 2.23
C THR A 43 4.71 -19.74 1.83
N LEU A 44 5.30 -19.05 2.82
CA LEU A 44 6.21 -17.92 2.59
C LEU A 44 7.42 -18.28 1.71
N ARG A 45 7.88 -19.54 1.78
CA ARG A 45 9.02 -20.07 1.01
C ARG A 45 8.59 -20.85 -0.23
N SER A 46 7.29 -21.00 -0.45
CA SER A 46 6.78 -21.77 -1.59
C SER A 46 6.77 -20.91 -2.84
N ARG A 47 7.41 -21.42 -3.89
CA ARG A 47 7.29 -20.89 -5.25
C ARG A 47 6.12 -21.59 -5.93
N PRO A 48 5.22 -20.86 -6.62
CA PRO A 48 4.17 -21.50 -7.41
C PRO A 48 4.74 -22.17 -8.66
N GLU A 49 5.83 -21.62 -9.22
CA GLU A 49 6.60 -22.16 -10.34
C GLU A 49 8.10 -21.88 -10.12
N PRO A 50 9.03 -22.67 -10.68
CA PRO A 50 10.48 -22.51 -10.43
C PRO A 50 11.02 -21.11 -10.75
N GLU A 51 10.49 -20.46 -11.79
CA GLU A 51 10.90 -19.13 -12.26
C GLU A 51 10.19 -17.98 -11.52
N VAL A 52 9.27 -18.26 -10.62
CA VAL A 52 8.52 -17.24 -9.85
C VAL A 52 9.03 -17.24 -8.42
N TRP A 53 9.43 -16.06 -7.92
CA TRP A 53 9.82 -15.89 -6.52
C TRP A 53 8.67 -16.26 -5.56
N SER A 54 9.03 -16.83 -4.41
CA SER A 54 8.12 -16.98 -3.28
C SER A 54 7.88 -15.62 -2.60
N PRO A 55 6.87 -15.50 -1.72
CA PRO A 55 6.59 -14.24 -1.02
C PRO A 55 7.81 -13.68 -0.27
N LEU A 56 8.57 -14.53 0.41
CA LEU A 56 9.76 -14.11 1.15
C LEU A 56 10.87 -13.56 0.23
N GLU A 57 11.00 -14.14 -0.97
CA GLU A 57 11.99 -13.73 -1.96
C GLU A 57 11.66 -12.38 -2.58
N TYR A 58 10.37 -12.14 -2.90
CA TYR A 58 9.90 -10.81 -3.30
C TYR A 58 10.14 -9.76 -2.22
N MET A 59 9.86 -10.07 -0.95
CA MET A 59 10.14 -9.15 0.16
C MET A 59 11.62 -8.79 0.24
N TRP A 60 12.51 -9.78 0.17
CA TRP A 60 13.95 -9.56 0.19
C TRP A 60 14.44 -8.73 -1.01
N HIS A 61 13.88 -9.00 -2.19
CA HIS A 61 14.26 -8.31 -3.42
C HIS A 61 13.96 -6.81 -3.36
N ILE A 62 12.89 -6.39 -2.67
CA ILE A 62 12.62 -4.95 -2.43
C ILE A 62 13.82 -4.28 -1.72
N GLY A 63 14.42 -4.94 -0.72
CA GLY A 63 15.63 -4.43 -0.05
C GLY A 63 16.85 -4.38 -0.98
N GLU A 64 17.01 -5.38 -1.85
CA GLU A 64 18.04 -5.36 -2.89
C GLU A 64 17.86 -4.18 -3.85
N ALA A 65 16.63 -3.94 -4.30
CA ALA A 65 16.31 -2.81 -5.15
C ALA A 65 16.65 -1.49 -4.46
N PHE A 66 16.34 -1.31 -3.18
CA PHE A 66 16.71 -0.11 -2.42
C PHE A 66 18.22 0.11 -2.35
N ARG A 67 19.02 -0.93 -2.16
CA ARG A 67 20.48 -0.82 -2.17
C ARG A 67 20.99 -0.41 -3.55
N LEU A 68 20.46 -1.00 -4.62
CA LEU A 68 20.84 -0.64 -5.98
C LEU A 68 20.48 0.81 -6.31
N ILE A 69 19.26 1.23 -5.96
CA ILE A 69 18.81 2.62 -6.11
C ILE A 69 19.70 3.56 -5.27
N GLY A 70 20.04 3.15 -4.05
CA GLY A 70 20.96 3.89 -3.17
C GLY A 70 22.32 4.13 -3.80
N ASN A 71 22.87 3.18 -4.57
CA ASN A 71 24.12 3.38 -5.30
C ASN A 71 24.00 4.50 -6.35
N TYR A 72 22.90 4.54 -7.09
CA TYR A 72 22.67 5.61 -8.08
C TYR A 72 22.44 6.97 -7.41
N VAL A 73 21.64 7.03 -6.35
CA VAL A 73 21.45 8.26 -5.57
C VAL A 73 22.77 8.72 -4.92
N GLY A 74 23.63 7.78 -4.50
CA GLY A 74 24.97 8.06 -4.01
C GLY A 74 25.86 8.71 -5.07
N CYS A 75 25.82 8.20 -6.30
CA CYS A 75 26.49 8.86 -7.43
C CYS A 75 25.98 10.30 -7.64
N ILE A 76 24.67 10.55 -7.51
CA ILE A 76 24.13 11.91 -7.58
C ILE A 76 24.75 12.78 -6.50
N ALA A 77 24.79 12.31 -5.24
CA ALA A 77 25.36 13.04 -4.11
C ALA A 77 26.84 13.41 -4.35
N GLU A 78 27.61 12.49 -4.92
CA GLU A 78 29.04 12.67 -5.25
C GLU A 78 29.27 13.49 -6.54
N GLY A 79 28.23 13.80 -7.30
CA GLY A 79 28.35 14.56 -8.55
C GLY A 79 28.78 13.71 -9.76
N ILE A 80 28.62 12.40 -9.66
CA ILE A 80 28.89 11.43 -10.72
C ILE A 80 27.65 11.32 -11.62
N THR A 81 27.76 11.75 -12.87
CA THR A 81 26.65 11.72 -13.84
C THR A 81 26.59 10.45 -14.69
N SER A 82 27.69 9.68 -14.75
CA SER A 82 27.79 8.48 -15.61
C SER A 82 28.39 7.32 -14.83
N PRO A 83 27.60 6.66 -13.95
CA PRO A 83 28.07 5.57 -13.12
C PRO A 83 28.48 4.34 -13.94
N THR A 84 29.54 3.66 -13.50
CA THR A 84 30.04 2.41 -14.11
C THR A 84 30.10 1.30 -13.08
N GLY A 85 30.00 0.03 -13.52
CA GLY A 85 30.15 -1.12 -12.62
C GLY A 85 28.94 -1.37 -11.70
N MET A 86 27.78 -0.80 -12.01
CA MET A 86 26.55 -1.02 -11.27
C MET A 86 26.12 -2.49 -11.34
N ALA A 87 25.85 -3.08 -10.18
CA ALA A 87 25.35 -4.45 -10.09
C ALA A 87 24.01 -4.59 -10.83
N ARG A 88 23.75 -5.79 -11.34
CA ARG A 88 22.43 -6.15 -11.85
C ARG A 88 21.56 -6.65 -10.70
N PRO A 89 20.25 -6.36 -10.69
CA PRO A 89 19.33 -6.99 -9.76
C PRO A 89 19.40 -8.52 -9.87
N SER A 90 19.16 -9.22 -8.76
CA SER A 90 19.06 -10.68 -8.77
C SER A 90 17.84 -11.12 -9.60
N VAL A 91 17.91 -12.32 -10.16
CA VAL A 91 16.78 -12.97 -10.85
C VAL A 91 16.31 -14.16 -10.03
N ALA A 92 15.07 -14.61 -10.25
CA ALA A 92 14.54 -15.81 -9.63
C ALA A 92 15.40 -17.03 -9.93
N SER A 93 15.97 -17.60 -8.87
CA SER A 93 16.78 -18.81 -8.93
C SER A 93 16.46 -19.69 -7.73
N PRO A 94 15.97 -20.93 -7.93
CA PRO A 94 15.62 -21.82 -6.83
C PRO A 94 16.85 -22.29 -6.03
N ASP A 95 18.05 -22.13 -6.59
CA ASP A 95 19.32 -22.52 -5.98
C ASP A 95 20.04 -21.38 -5.25
N ASP A 96 19.35 -20.26 -5.01
CA ASP A 96 19.94 -19.11 -4.35
C ASP A 96 20.19 -19.41 -2.85
N PRO A 97 21.47 -19.51 -2.40
CA PRO A 97 21.80 -19.91 -1.03
C PRO A 97 21.40 -18.86 0.02
N ARG A 98 20.97 -17.67 -0.41
CA ARG A 98 20.58 -16.57 0.49
C ARG A 98 19.25 -16.82 1.22
N PHE A 99 18.41 -17.77 0.79
CA PHE A 99 17.08 -17.99 1.37
C PHE A 99 17.03 -18.92 2.60
N THR A 100 17.93 -18.69 3.55
CA THR A 100 17.88 -19.30 4.89
C THR A 100 17.41 -18.35 5.99
N ALA A 101 17.27 -17.05 5.70
CA ALA A 101 16.81 -16.04 6.64
C ALA A 101 15.35 -16.26 7.09
N SER A 102 15.03 -15.82 8.30
CA SER A 102 13.67 -15.72 8.84
C SER A 102 12.93 -14.49 8.27
N THR A 103 11.60 -14.53 8.29
CA THR A 103 10.75 -13.40 7.89
C THR A 103 11.08 -12.12 8.66
N SER A 104 11.38 -12.23 9.95
CA SER A 104 11.77 -11.09 10.79
C SER A 104 13.11 -10.49 10.39
N GLU A 105 14.08 -11.30 9.98
CA GLU A 105 15.38 -10.81 9.49
C GLU A 105 15.20 -10.09 8.16
N VAL A 106 14.44 -10.66 7.22
CA VAL A 106 14.14 -10.01 5.93
C VAL A 106 13.42 -8.68 6.13
N LEU A 107 12.40 -8.62 7.00
CA LEU A 107 11.69 -7.37 7.32
C LEU A 107 12.61 -6.32 7.95
N ALA A 108 13.53 -6.74 8.82
CA ALA A 108 14.50 -5.85 9.47
C ALA A 108 15.51 -5.29 8.47
N GLU A 109 16.04 -6.13 7.57
CA GLU A 109 16.95 -5.75 6.49
C GLU A 109 16.30 -4.75 5.54
N VAL A 110 15.15 -5.09 4.97
CA VAL A 110 14.41 -4.20 4.05
C VAL A 110 14.09 -2.86 4.71
N GLY A 111 13.69 -2.89 5.99
CA GLY A 111 13.44 -1.67 6.77
C GLY A 111 14.72 -0.83 6.96
N GLN A 112 15.88 -1.45 7.15
CA GLN A 112 17.14 -0.74 7.24
C GLN A 112 17.57 -0.15 5.90
N ASP A 113 17.43 -0.89 4.80
CA ASP A 113 17.73 -0.38 3.45
C ASP A 113 16.84 0.81 3.08
N ALA A 114 15.55 0.74 3.41
CA ALA A 114 14.61 1.83 3.19
C ALA A 114 15.00 3.11 3.97
N ARG A 115 15.42 2.96 5.24
CA ARG A 115 15.94 4.08 6.05
C ARG A 115 17.21 4.66 5.44
N ASN A 116 18.17 3.81 5.07
CA ASN A 116 19.43 4.25 4.45
C ASN A 116 19.17 5.05 3.16
N LEU A 117 18.29 4.55 2.29
CA LEU A 117 17.92 5.24 1.05
C LEU A 117 17.24 6.58 1.33
N ALA A 118 16.29 6.61 2.28
CA ALA A 118 15.59 7.83 2.64
C ALA A 118 16.54 8.89 3.24
N ASP A 119 17.48 8.48 4.09
CA ASP A 119 18.44 9.38 4.72
C ASP A 119 19.46 9.92 3.71
N LEU A 120 19.92 9.08 2.77
CA LEU A 120 20.75 9.51 1.65
C LEU A 120 20.02 10.55 0.79
N ALA A 121 18.75 10.30 0.42
CA ALA A 121 17.97 11.26 -0.35
C ALA A 121 17.77 12.60 0.37
N ARG A 122 17.54 12.58 1.70
CA ARG A 122 17.44 13.78 2.53
C ARG A 122 18.74 14.57 2.64
N SER A 123 19.90 13.90 2.49
CA SER A 123 21.21 14.56 2.53
C SER A 123 21.50 15.41 1.29
N ILE A 124 20.77 15.19 0.20
CA ILE A 124 20.94 15.94 -1.05
C ILE A 124 20.08 17.20 -1.02
N ASP A 125 20.72 18.34 -1.19
CA ASP A 125 20.12 19.67 -1.17
C ASP A 125 19.38 20.03 -2.47
N ASP A 126 19.90 19.59 -3.61
CA ASP A 126 19.31 19.79 -4.93
C ASP A 126 18.87 18.46 -5.57
N TRP A 127 17.57 18.17 -5.47
CA TRP A 127 16.95 16.97 -6.05
C TRP A 127 16.86 16.98 -7.58
N SER A 128 17.24 18.07 -8.24
CA SER A 128 17.30 18.14 -9.71
C SER A 128 18.62 17.58 -10.28
N ARG A 129 19.63 17.35 -9.42
CA ARG A 129 20.85 16.62 -9.78
C ARG A 129 20.51 15.21 -10.24
N TRP A 130 21.25 14.70 -11.22
CA TRP A 130 20.88 13.51 -11.96
C TRP A 130 22.06 12.60 -12.30
N VAL A 131 21.75 11.34 -12.59
CA VAL A 131 22.63 10.38 -13.27
C VAL A 131 22.02 9.96 -14.61
N GLU A 132 22.86 9.61 -15.57
CA GLU A 132 22.42 8.95 -16.79
C GLU A 132 22.15 7.47 -16.52
N LEU A 133 20.97 7.01 -16.91
CA LEU A 133 20.61 5.60 -16.97
C LEU A 133 20.04 5.31 -18.36
N ARG A 134 20.73 4.47 -19.13
CA ARG A 134 20.31 4.03 -20.48
C ARG A 134 19.97 5.20 -21.41
N GLY A 135 20.84 6.22 -21.46
CA GLY A 135 20.66 7.39 -22.31
C GLY A 135 19.58 8.37 -21.82
N GLN A 136 19.10 8.24 -20.59
CA GLN A 136 18.12 9.15 -20.00
C GLN A 136 18.61 9.69 -18.65
N ALA A 137 18.47 11.00 -18.43
CA ALA A 137 18.75 11.62 -17.14
C ALA A 137 17.67 11.23 -16.11
N ARG A 138 18.11 10.79 -14.93
CA ARG A 138 17.29 10.41 -13.77
C ARG A 138 17.74 11.18 -12.55
N ASP A 139 16.84 12.01 -12.03
CA ASP A 139 17.07 12.79 -10.83
C ASP A 139 16.75 12.02 -9.54
N VAL A 140 17.02 12.64 -8.39
CA VAL A 140 16.76 12.03 -7.07
C VAL A 140 15.28 11.67 -6.95
N GLY A 141 14.38 12.60 -7.32
CA GLY A 141 12.95 12.38 -7.24
C GLY A 141 12.48 11.18 -8.06
N TRP A 142 13.02 10.99 -9.27
CA TRP A 142 12.74 9.82 -10.09
C TRP A 142 13.16 8.53 -9.40
N TRP A 143 14.36 8.47 -8.82
CA TRP A 143 14.85 7.29 -8.11
C TRP A 143 14.02 6.94 -6.88
N ILE A 144 13.59 7.94 -6.12
CA ILE A 144 12.72 7.71 -4.95
C ILE A 144 11.31 7.28 -5.37
N ARG A 145 10.78 7.81 -6.48
CA ARG A 145 9.54 7.28 -7.07
C ARG A 145 9.72 5.85 -7.59
N HIS A 146 10.84 5.54 -8.23
CA HIS A 146 11.16 4.20 -8.70
C HIS A 146 11.24 3.19 -7.54
N ALA A 147 11.82 3.58 -6.39
CA ALA A 147 11.78 2.75 -5.19
C ALA A 147 10.33 2.44 -4.73
N ASN A 148 9.40 3.38 -4.90
CA ASN A 148 7.98 3.13 -4.62
C ASN A 148 7.32 2.25 -5.68
N HIS A 149 7.73 2.37 -6.95
CA HIS A 149 7.30 1.43 -7.99
C HIS A 149 7.66 -0.01 -7.59
N GLU A 150 8.90 -0.26 -7.15
CA GLU A 150 9.33 -1.60 -6.71
C GLU A 150 8.49 -2.13 -5.52
N ILE A 151 8.13 -1.26 -4.56
CA ILE A 151 7.25 -1.63 -3.44
C ILE A 151 5.87 -2.07 -3.95
N GLU A 152 5.21 -1.23 -4.75
CA GLU A 152 3.85 -1.55 -5.23
C GLU A 152 3.85 -2.76 -6.17
N HIS A 153 4.88 -2.89 -7.00
CA HIS A 153 5.02 -3.99 -7.96
C HIS A 153 5.16 -5.33 -7.23
N HIS A 154 6.04 -5.40 -6.23
CA HIS A 154 6.29 -6.66 -5.53
C HIS A 154 5.26 -6.98 -4.44
N LEU A 155 4.57 -5.98 -3.87
CA LEU A 155 3.35 -6.26 -3.10
C LEU A 155 2.26 -6.89 -3.98
N ASP A 156 2.14 -6.45 -5.24
CA ASP A 156 1.25 -7.09 -6.20
C ASP A 156 1.71 -8.51 -6.54
N ASP A 157 3.01 -8.74 -6.74
CA ASP A 157 3.55 -10.09 -6.95
C ASP A 157 3.28 -11.03 -5.78
N ILE A 158 3.52 -10.58 -4.55
CA ILE A 158 3.23 -11.34 -3.33
C ILE A 158 1.74 -11.74 -3.32
N GLY A 159 0.84 -10.78 -3.60
CA GLY A 159 -0.58 -11.05 -3.73
C GLY A 159 -0.91 -12.12 -4.78
N ARG A 160 -0.29 -12.04 -5.96
CA ARG A 160 -0.44 -13.04 -7.04
C ARG A 160 0.00 -14.43 -6.59
N VAL A 161 1.16 -14.53 -5.94
CA VAL A 161 1.70 -15.80 -5.47
C VAL A 161 0.82 -16.39 -4.37
N VAL A 162 0.37 -15.58 -3.42
CA VAL A 162 -0.55 -16.01 -2.36
C VAL A 162 -1.84 -16.59 -2.94
N VAL A 163 -2.40 -15.96 -3.98
CA VAL A 163 -3.56 -16.50 -4.71
C VAL A 163 -3.21 -17.81 -5.42
N ALA A 164 -2.09 -17.87 -6.14
CA ALA A 164 -1.65 -19.07 -6.87
C ALA A 164 -1.42 -20.28 -5.94
N LEU A 165 -1.02 -20.04 -4.69
CA LEU A 165 -0.85 -21.06 -3.65
C LEU A 165 -2.18 -21.44 -2.96
N GLY A 166 -3.33 -20.92 -3.43
CA GLY A 166 -4.65 -21.20 -2.85
C GLY A 166 -4.87 -20.53 -1.49
N ARG A 167 -4.12 -19.46 -1.19
CA ARG A 167 -4.17 -18.69 0.07
C ARG A 167 -4.74 -17.28 -0.11
N GLY A 168 -5.38 -16.98 -1.24
CA GLY A 168 -6.07 -15.72 -1.50
C GLY A 168 -7.31 -15.49 -0.62
N SER A 169 -7.89 -14.29 -0.68
CA SER A 169 -9.19 -14.02 -0.03
C SER A 169 -10.29 -14.84 -0.72
N ALA A 170 -11.19 -15.41 0.07
CA ALA A 170 -12.31 -16.18 -0.48
C ALA A 170 -13.27 -15.27 -1.25
N ARG A 171 -13.89 -15.80 -2.31
CA ARG A 171 -14.98 -15.10 -2.99
C ARG A 171 -16.13 -14.86 -2.01
N ARG A 172 -16.51 -13.59 -1.86
CA ARG A 172 -17.58 -13.12 -0.99
C ARG A 172 -18.32 -11.97 -1.67
N SER A 173 -19.60 -11.83 -1.35
CA SER A 173 -20.45 -10.75 -1.85
C SER A 173 -21.05 -9.98 -0.69
N GLY A 174 -20.99 -8.66 -0.77
CA GLY A 174 -21.61 -7.74 0.15
C GLY A 174 -22.30 -6.60 -0.60
N ARG A 175 -22.51 -5.49 0.10
CA ARG A 175 -23.06 -4.27 -0.48
C ARG A 175 -22.44 -3.03 0.14
N VAL A 176 -22.50 -1.92 -0.59
CA VAL A 176 -22.22 -0.59 -0.08
C VAL A 176 -23.38 -0.14 0.80
N ASP A 177 -23.11 0.22 2.05
CA ASP A 177 -24.14 0.78 2.94
C ASP A 177 -24.14 2.31 2.91
N ASN A 178 -22.96 2.94 3.00
CA ASN A 178 -22.84 4.39 3.05
C ASN A 178 -21.59 4.88 2.30
N LEU A 179 -21.70 6.10 1.75
CA LEU A 179 -20.63 6.77 1.02
C LEU A 179 -20.38 8.15 1.62
N HIS A 180 -19.11 8.52 1.76
CA HIS A 180 -18.72 9.77 2.40
C HIS A 180 -17.52 10.44 1.73
N VAL A 181 -17.56 11.78 1.70
CA VAL A 181 -16.48 12.64 1.24
C VAL A 181 -16.29 13.82 2.21
N SER A 182 -15.12 14.43 2.23
CA SER A 182 -14.90 15.70 2.93
C SER A 182 -13.96 16.63 2.16
N GLY A 183 -14.12 17.93 2.37
CA GLY A 183 -13.15 18.94 1.89
C GLY A 183 -11.82 18.95 2.66
N GLY A 184 -11.55 17.94 3.49
CA GLY A 184 -10.41 17.88 4.40
C GLY A 184 -10.81 17.54 5.84
N GLY A 185 -10.43 16.35 6.29
CA GLY A 185 -10.60 15.93 7.69
C GLY A 185 -11.79 15.01 7.94
N VAL A 186 -12.15 14.90 9.23
CA VAL A 186 -13.21 14.04 9.76
C VAL A 186 -14.12 14.87 10.68
N PRO A 187 -15.42 14.53 10.80
CA PRO A 187 -16.11 13.46 10.09
C PRO A 187 -16.31 13.79 8.60
N LYS A 188 -16.38 12.75 7.76
CA LYS A 188 -16.79 12.88 6.36
C LYS A 188 -18.31 12.99 6.25
N THR A 189 -18.79 13.71 5.25
CA THR A 189 -20.21 14.00 5.02
C THR A 189 -20.81 12.92 4.11
N PRO A 190 -22.02 12.40 4.42
CA PRO A 190 -22.68 11.40 3.60
C PRO A 190 -23.09 11.97 2.23
N VAL A 191 -23.02 11.10 1.21
CA VAL A 191 -23.48 11.37 -0.15
C VAL A 191 -24.18 10.12 -0.73
N GLU A 192 -25.03 10.31 -1.74
CA GLU A 192 -25.75 9.19 -2.39
C GLU A 192 -24.87 8.36 -3.34
N GLY A 193 -23.80 8.95 -3.85
CA GLY A 193 -22.91 8.36 -4.84
C GLY A 193 -21.76 9.28 -5.20
N PHE A 194 -20.67 8.69 -5.70
CA PHE A 194 -19.54 9.41 -6.29
C PHE A 194 -18.83 8.56 -7.33
N ARG A 195 -18.09 9.24 -8.21
CA ARG A 195 -17.08 8.60 -9.04
C ARG A 195 -15.81 8.37 -8.23
N ILE A 196 -15.24 7.17 -8.29
CA ILE A 196 -13.85 6.93 -7.87
C ILE A 196 -12.97 7.16 -9.08
N ASP A 197 -12.11 8.18 -9.02
CA ASP A 197 -11.01 8.36 -9.95
C ASP A 197 -9.71 7.81 -9.32
N TRP A 198 -8.62 7.83 -10.07
CA TRP A 198 -7.34 7.29 -9.65
C TRP A 198 -6.80 7.83 -8.32
N ASP A 199 -7.09 9.09 -8.00
CA ASP A 199 -6.66 9.74 -6.76
C ASP A 199 -7.68 9.57 -5.61
N GLY A 200 -8.79 8.87 -5.85
CA GLY A 200 -9.84 8.60 -4.88
C GLY A 200 -11.23 9.11 -5.29
N PRO A 201 -12.19 9.15 -4.34
CA PRO A 201 -13.54 9.66 -4.57
C PRO A 201 -13.55 11.13 -5.00
N VAL A 202 -14.26 11.44 -6.09
CA VAL A 202 -14.48 12.82 -6.52
C VAL A 202 -15.24 13.59 -5.44
N GLY A 203 -14.69 14.73 -5.02
CA GLY A 203 -15.21 15.54 -3.92
C GLY A 203 -14.55 15.26 -2.56
N ASP A 204 -13.68 14.26 -2.46
CA ASP A 204 -12.87 14.03 -1.27
C ASP A 204 -11.50 14.70 -1.37
N VAL A 205 -11.09 15.39 -0.30
CA VAL A 205 -9.81 16.11 -0.24
C VAL A 205 -9.05 15.69 1.02
N GLN A 206 -7.79 15.33 0.82
CA GLN A 206 -6.86 15.00 1.89
C GLN A 206 -6.03 16.25 2.24
N ALA A 207 -6.58 17.12 3.09
CA ALA A 207 -5.98 18.41 3.45
C ALA A 207 -4.59 18.29 4.14
N THR A 208 -4.25 17.11 4.70
CA THR A 208 -2.93 16.84 5.27
C THR A 208 -2.38 15.55 4.69
N ARG A 209 -1.32 15.65 3.87
CA ARG A 209 -0.67 14.49 3.22
C ARG A 209 0.50 13.90 4.02
N ALA A 210 0.61 14.22 5.30
CA ALA A 210 1.66 13.67 6.17
C ALA A 210 1.52 12.14 6.35
N HIS A 211 0.29 11.66 6.45
CA HIS A 211 -0.03 10.25 6.73
C HIS A 211 -1.09 9.66 5.77
N HIS A 212 -1.61 10.46 4.85
CA HIS A 212 -2.76 10.12 3.99
C HIS A 212 -2.59 10.65 2.57
N GLY A 213 -3.43 10.19 1.64
CA GLY A 213 -3.54 10.76 0.29
C GLY A 213 -2.43 10.37 -0.68
N ARG A 214 -1.64 9.34 -0.34
CA ARG A 214 -0.74 8.67 -1.28
C ARG A 214 -1.57 7.86 -2.28
N PRO A 215 -1.09 7.57 -3.51
CA PRO A 215 -1.86 6.83 -4.50
C PRO A 215 -2.35 5.44 -4.03
N TRP A 216 -1.58 4.76 -3.18
CA TRP A 216 -2.01 3.50 -2.56
C TRP A 216 -3.02 3.68 -1.42
N GLN A 217 -3.37 4.90 -1.02
CA GLN A 217 -4.37 5.24 0.00
C GLN A 217 -5.61 5.94 -0.59
N ALA A 218 -5.84 5.82 -1.89
CA ALA A 218 -6.86 6.57 -2.63
C ALA A 218 -8.27 6.43 -2.04
N VAL A 219 -8.63 5.23 -1.54
CA VAL A 219 -9.94 4.95 -0.94
C VAL A 219 -9.76 4.34 0.44
N THR A 220 -10.57 4.77 1.41
CA THR A 220 -10.66 4.12 2.72
C THR A 220 -11.99 3.37 2.87
N LEU A 221 -11.93 2.08 3.21
CA LEU A 221 -13.07 1.19 3.39
C LEU A 221 -13.23 0.82 4.88
N TRP A 222 -14.47 0.60 5.34
CA TRP A 222 -14.75 0.01 6.65
C TRP A 222 -15.99 -0.89 6.68
N SER A 223 -16.09 -1.80 7.65
CA SER A 223 -17.27 -2.66 7.83
C SER A 223 -18.32 -1.96 8.69
N SER A 224 -19.56 -1.94 8.20
CA SER A 224 -20.71 -1.45 8.95
C SER A 224 -20.94 -2.28 10.21
N GLU A 225 -20.74 -3.60 10.15
CA GLU A 225 -20.86 -4.51 11.30
C GLU A 225 -19.80 -4.23 12.39
N LEU A 226 -18.60 -3.78 12.02
CA LEU A 226 -17.60 -3.34 12.99
C LEU A 226 -17.97 -2.02 13.65
N ILE A 227 -18.53 -1.08 12.87
CA ILE A 227 -19.04 0.19 13.42
C ILE A 227 -20.16 -0.09 14.43
N ASP A 228 -21.10 -0.98 14.11
CA ASP A 228 -22.20 -1.34 15.01
C ASP A 228 -21.69 -1.99 16.30
N ARG A 229 -20.73 -2.93 16.22
CA ARG A 229 -20.09 -3.51 17.41
C ARG A 229 -19.37 -2.47 18.29
N LEU A 230 -18.67 -1.52 17.68
CA LEU A 230 -18.05 -0.42 18.45
C LEU A 230 -19.10 0.46 19.13
N ARG A 231 -20.26 0.68 18.50
CA ARG A 231 -21.37 1.42 19.14
C ARG A 231 -21.97 0.64 20.30
N GLU A 232 -22.10 -0.68 20.18
CA GLU A 232 -22.53 -1.57 21.27
C GLU A 232 -21.54 -1.56 22.45
N GLU A 233 -20.24 -1.45 22.16
CA GLU A 233 -19.19 -1.24 23.17
C GLU A 233 -19.28 0.15 23.85
N GLY A 234 -20.07 1.08 23.33
CA GLY A 234 -20.31 2.42 23.88
C GLY A 234 -19.51 3.54 23.21
N HIS A 235 -18.80 3.25 22.11
CA HIS A 235 -18.10 4.28 21.34
C HIS A 235 -19.10 5.18 20.60
N GLU A 236 -18.90 6.50 20.63
CA GLU A 236 -19.66 7.46 19.85
C GLU A 236 -19.21 7.48 18.36
N ILE A 237 -19.05 6.31 17.76
CA ILE A 237 -18.64 6.14 16.37
C ILE A 237 -19.87 5.97 15.47
N ALA A 238 -19.76 6.39 14.21
CA ALA A 238 -20.79 6.26 13.19
C ALA A 238 -20.13 6.33 11.81
N PRO A 239 -20.83 5.92 10.73
CA PRO A 239 -20.31 6.05 9.37
C PRO A 239 -19.82 7.48 9.07
N GLY A 240 -18.66 7.58 8.42
CA GLY A 240 -17.94 8.81 8.09
C GLY A 240 -17.10 9.39 9.23
N ARG A 241 -17.32 9.01 10.49
CA ARG A 241 -16.60 9.59 11.65
C ARG A 241 -15.15 9.16 11.73
N ALA A 242 -14.83 8.00 11.18
CA ALA A 242 -13.49 7.42 11.23
C ALA A 242 -12.68 7.76 9.96
N GLY A 243 -13.22 8.58 9.05
CA GLY A 243 -12.55 9.03 7.84
C GLY A 243 -12.60 8.05 6.67
N GLU A 244 -13.40 6.99 6.78
CA GLU A 244 -13.71 6.06 5.70
C GLU A 244 -14.58 6.72 4.62
N ASN A 245 -14.30 6.39 3.38
CA ASN A 245 -15.09 6.84 2.23
C ASN A 245 -16.29 5.92 1.98
N ILE A 246 -16.14 4.63 2.24
CA ILE A 246 -17.15 3.61 1.93
C ILE A 246 -17.31 2.71 3.15
N THR A 247 -18.54 2.54 3.62
CA THR A 247 -18.87 1.43 4.52
C THR A 247 -19.56 0.33 3.75
N VAL A 248 -19.21 -0.91 4.05
CA VAL A 248 -19.76 -2.10 3.41
C VAL A 248 -20.25 -3.11 4.44
N SER A 249 -21.15 -4.00 4.04
CA SER A 249 -21.63 -5.12 4.85
C SER A 249 -21.77 -6.40 4.04
N GLY A 250 -21.88 -7.53 4.73
CA GLY A 250 -22.00 -8.87 4.14
C GLY A 250 -20.66 -9.51 3.76
N LEU A 251 -19.55 -8.89 4.15
CA LEU A 251 -18.20 -9.43 3.96
C LEU A 251 -17.62 -9.92 5.29
N ASP A 252 -16.84 -10.99 5.25
CA ASP A 252 -15.95 -11.28 6.37
C ASP A 252 -14.81 -10.27 6.33
N TRP A 253 -14.90 -9.26 7.21
CA TRP A 253 -13.93 -8.19 7.25
C TRP A 253 -12.51 -8.69 7.60
N SER A 254 -12.42 -9.79 8.35
CA SER A 254 -11.12 -10.36 8.73
C SER A 254 -10.42 -11.08 7.58
N ASP A 255 -11.16 -11.47 6.53
CA ASP A 255 -10.62 -12.07 5.31
C ASP A 255 -10.03 -11.02 4.34
N LEU A 256 -10.35 -9.74 4.50
CA LEU A 256 -9.84 -8.65 3.67
C LEU A 256 -8.49 -8.16 4.18
N ARG A 257 -7.48 -8.21 3.31
CA ARG A 257 -6.08 -7.97 3.65
C ARG A 257 -5.32 -7.35 2.48
N PRO A 258 -4.13 -6.79 2.67
CA PRO A 258 -3.32 -6.29 1.56
C PRO A 258 -3.17 -7.34 0.46
N GLY A 259 -3.44 -6.94 -0.79
CA GLY A 259 -3.50 -7.82 -1.95
C GLY A 259 -4.92 -8.26 -2.35
N SER A 260 -5.91 -8.19 -1.45
CA SER A 260 -7.32 -8.48 -1.80
C SER A 260 -7.82 -7.51 -2.87
N ARG A 261 -8.55 -8.02 -3.86
CA ARG A 261 -9.26 -7.19 -4.85
C ARG A 261 -10.74 -7.18 -4.58
N ILE A 262 -11.33 -6.00 -4.70
CA ILE A 262 -12.72 -5.76 -4.34
C ILE A 262 -13.37 -4.93 -5.45
N ARG A 263 -14.41 -5.47 -6.10
CA ARG A 263 -15.37 -4.67 -6.87
C ARG A 263 -16.24 -3.90 -5.93
N VAL A 264 -16.42 -2.61 -6.18
CA VAL A 264 -17.39 -1.78 -5.48
C VAL A 264 -18.14 -0.99 -6.55
N GLY A 265 -19.40 -1.35 -6.82
CA GLY A 265 -20.11 -0.80 -7.98
C GLY A 265 -19.35 -1.08 -9.28
N GLU A 266 -19.03 -0.01 -10.03
CA GLU A 266 -18.22 -0.12 -11.26
C GLU A 266 -16.71 -0.09 -11.02
N ALA A 267 -16.26 0.32 -9.82
CA ALA A 267 -14.84 0.47 -9.52
C ALA A 267 -14.21 -0.86 -9.09
N LEU A 268 -12.95 -1.07 -9.51
CA LEU A 268 -12.11 -2.15 -9.00
C LEU A 268 -11.01 -1.56 -8.12
N LEU A 269 -10.96 -2.02 -6.88
CA LEU A 269 -10.01 -1.58 -5.87
C LEU A 269 -9.11 -2.74 -5.44
N ARG A 270 -7.89 -2.42 -5.03
CA ARG A 270 -6.98 -3.35 -4.37
C ARG A 270 -6.69 -2.84 -2.97
N VAL A 271 -6.90 -3.67 -1.95
CA VAL A 271 -6.51 -3.37 -0.57
C VAL A 271 -4.98 -3.31 -0.51
N THR A 272 -4.44 -2.23 0.03
CA THR A 272 -3.00 -1.92 0.00
C THR A 272 -2.36 -1.91 1.38
N ALA A 273 -3.14 -1.64 2.42
CA ALA A 273 -2.70 -1.57 3.81
C ALA A 273 -3.90 -1.50 4.77
N HIS A 274 -3.67 -1.87 6.03
CA HIS A 274 -4.55 -1.46 7.12
C HIS A 274 -4.34 0.03 7.43
N ALA A 275 -5.44 0.75 7.71
CA ALA A 275 -5.39 2.17 7.96
C ALA A 275 -5.12 2.49 9.44
N GLU A 276 -3.91 2.97 9.73
CA GLU A 276 -3.51 3.40 11.07
C GLU A 276 -4.50 4.42 11.68
N PRO A 277 -4.85 4.27 12.96
CA PRO A 277 -5.66 5.26 13.66
C PRO A 277 -4.88 6.55 13.87
N CYS A 278 -5.53 7.69 13.67
CA CYS A 278 -4.93 9.01 13.88
C CYS A 278 -5.67 9.80 14.96
N SER A 279 -5.02 10.80 15.56
CA SER A 279 -5.62 11.59 16.64
C SER A 279 -6.94 12.28 16.28
N LYS A 280 -7.20 12.51 14.98
CA LYS A 280 -8.42 13.17 14.51
C LYS A 280 -9.69 12.33 14.74
N ILE A 281 -9.58 11.01 14.84
CA ILE A 281 -10.74 10.14 15.10
C ILE A 281 -10.97 9.88 16.59
N ALA A 282 -10.01 10.23 17.45
CA ALA A 282 -10.05 10.00 18.88
C ALA A 282 -11.35 10.46 19.56
N PRO A 283 -11.95 11.62 19.22
CA PRO A 283 -13.19 12.08 19.89
C PRO A 283 -14.37 11.11 19.81
N TRP A 284 -14.35 10.14 18.90
CA TRP A 284 -15.42 9.16 18.70
C TRP A 284 -15.19 7.85 19.44
N PHE A 285 -14.09 7.73 20.18
CA PHE A 285 -13.74 6.55 20.94
C PHE A 285 -13.79 6.84 22.45
N ILE A 286 -14.22 5.84 23.23
CA ILE A 286 -14.17 5.87 24.69
C ILE A 286 -12.76 6.27 25.14
N ASP A 287 -12.69 7.22 26.08
CA ASP A 287 -11.47 7.81 26.61
C ASP A 287 -10.50 8.40 25.55
N GLY A 288 -10.99 8.64 24.34
CA GLY A 288 -10.16 9.06 23.22
C GLY A 288 -9.25 7.96 22.64
N ASP A 289 -9.43 6.69 23.02
CA ASP A 289 -8.53 5.62 22.60
C ASP A 289 -8.85 5.08 21.20
N SER A 290 -8.45 5.83 20.18
CA SER A 290 -8.57 5.40 18.78
C SER A 290 -7.73 4.16 18.44
N ARG A 291 -6.83 3.70 19.31
CA ARG A 291 -6.03 2.49 19.06
C ARG A 291 -6.87 1.22 19.19
N ARG A 292 -8.12 1.32 19.63
CA ARG A 292 -9.10 0.23 19.61
C ARG A 292 -9.32 -0.39 18.22
N VAL A 293 -9.07 0.38 17.16
CA VAL A 293 -9.15 -0.06 15.76
C VAL A 293 -7.77 -0.21 15.10
N ASP A 294 -6.70 -0.26 15.89
CA ASP A 294 -5.36 -0.54 15.40
C ASP A 294 -5.22 -2.02 15.03
N HIS A 295 -4.72 -2.31 13.83
CA HIS A 295 -4.58 -3.68 13.34
C HIS A 295 -3.63 -4.54 14.17
N PHE A 296 -2.48 -4.01 14.58
CA PHE A 296 -1.49 -4.78 15.33
C PHE A 296 -1.92 -5.05 16.79
N ARG A 297 -2.87 -4.26 17.31
CA ARG A 297 -3.47 -4.48 18.64
C ARG A 297 -4.75 -5.29 18.60
N HIS A 298 -5.58 -5.06 17.58
CA HIS A 298 -6.89 -5.67 17.40
C HIS A 298 -7.06 -6.10 15.93
N PRO A 299 -6.40 -7.22 15.52
CA PRO A 299 -6.48 -7.71 14.15
C PRO A 299 -7.92 -7.87 13.68
N GLY A 300 -8.20 -7.45 12.45
CA GLY A 300 -9.54 -7.51 11.87
C GLY A 300 -10.50 -6.38 12.31
N TRP A 301 -10.05 -5.38 13.08
CA TRP A 301 -10.88 -4.22 13.45
C TRP A 301 -10.56 -2.94 12.66
N SER A 302 -9.38 -2.88 12.05
CA SER A 302 -8.92 -1.71 11.32
C SER A 302 -9.75 -1.44 10.07
N ARG A 303 -9.87 -0.16 9.73
CA ARG A 303 -10.19 0.28 8.36
C ARG A 303 -9.13 -0.22 7.38
N LEU A 304 -9.48 -0.22 6.09
CA LEU A 304 -8.58 -0.64 5.02
C LEU A 304 -8.34 0.52 4.05
N TYR A 305 -7.08 0.73 3.67
CA TYR A 305 -6.74 1.53 2.49
C TYR A 305 -6.80 0.67 1.25
N ALA A 306 -7.24 1.28 0.15
CA ALA A 306 -7.21 0.68 -1.15
C ALA A 306 -6.71 1.67 -2.21
N GLY A 307 -5.93 1.13 -3.15
CA GLY A 307 -5.58 1.79 -4.40
C GLY A 307 -6.59 1.45 -5.49
N VAL A 308 -6.69 2.32 -6.49
CA VAL A 308 -7.62 2.14 -7.62
C VAL A 308 -6.95 1.32 -8.72
N VAL A 309 -7.59 0.23 -9.12
CA VAL A 309 -7.18 -0.61 -10.26
C VAL A 309 -7.98 -0.23 -11.51
N SER A 310 -9.29 0.04 -11.34
CA SER A 310 -10.15 0.59 -12.39
C SER A 310 -11.09 1.64 -11.78
N PRO A 311 -11.09 2.89 -12.27
CA PRO A 311 -12.07 3.91 -11.91
C PRO A 311 -13.50 3.48 -12.24
N GLY A 312 -14.49 4.05 -11.54
CA GLY A 312 -15.90 3.72 -11.76
C GLY A 312 -16.86 4.53 -10.88
N GLU A 313 -18.14 4.53 -11.24
CA GLU A 313 -19.21 5.08 -10.40
C GLU A 313 -19.55 4.11 -9.26
N VAL A 314 -19.85 4.68 -8.08
CA VAL A 314 -20.31 3.94 -6.91
C VAL A 314 -21.50 4.66 -6.26
N ARG A 315 -22.52 3.90 -5.89
CA ARG A 315 -23.74 4.35 -5.21
C ARG A 315 -24.03 3.52 -3.98
N SER A 316 -24.75 4.10 -3.02
CA SER A 316 -25.29 3.35 -1.89
C SER A 316 -26.19 2.21 -2.39
N GLY A 317 -26.03 1.01 -1.84
CA GLY A 317 -26.72 -0.19 -2.26
C GLY A 317 -26.04 -1.00 -3.37
N ASP A 318 -24.97 -0.48 -3.99
CA ASP A 318 -24.21 -1.24 -4.99
C ASP A 318 -23.62 -2.53 -4.43
N ALA A 319 -23.48 -3.54 -5.29
CA ALA A 319 -22.83 -4.78 -4.95
C ALA A 319 -21.34 -4.57 -4.64
N VAL A 320 -20.85 -5.36 -3.70
CA VAL A 320 -19.42 -5.47 -3.39
C VAL A 320 -19.00 -6.91 -3.59
N GLU A 321 -17.99 -7.16 -4.43
CA GLU A 321 -17.50 -8.51 -4.69
C GLU A 321 -16.01 -8.61 -4.39
N VAL A 322 -15.62 -9.54 -3.52
CA VAL A 322 -14.22 -9.90 -3.32
C VAL A 322 -13.84 -10.85 -4.43
N GLU A 323 -12.95 -10.41 -5.30
CA GLU A 323 -12.48 -11.24 -6.41
C GLU A 323 -11.37 -12.17 -5.92
N PRO A 324 -11.52 -13.48 -6.09
CA PRO A 324 -10.35 -14.30 -6.31
C PRO A 324 -9.83 -13.88 -7.69
N GLU A 325 -8.56 -13.48 -7.79
CA GLU A 325 -7.77 -13.40 -9.04
C GLU A 325 -7.33 -12.03 -9.59
N VAL A 326 -6.28 -12.15 -10.40
CA VAL A 326 -5.21 -11.24 -10.82
C VAL A 326 -5.48 -10.63 -12.19
#